data_AF-A0A952P014-F1
#
_entry.id   AF-A0A952P014-F1
#
_cell.length_a   1.000
_cell.length_b   1.000
_cell.length_c   1.000
_cell.angle_alpha   90.00
_cell.angle_beta   90.00
_cell.angle_gamma   90.00
#
_symmetry.space_group_name_H-M   'P 1'
#
loop_
_entity.id
_entity.type
_entity.pdbx_description
1 polymer ?
#
loop_
_entity_poly.entity_id
_entity_poly.type
_entity_poly.pdbx_seq_one_letter_code
_entity_poly.pdbx_strand_id
1 'polypeptide(L)'
;MRTFPRGIFGVFFLSLALFTGACTRESSLPSQERAEWTIFVYGHADHNLSNSMLIDLREMEAANLSSQVRVIAAIDYDSSQDIPGTTGNYPDGTVVYEILGGGQSRVIATYPEQNFDDVNVMVDLAQKAFNQFPSKRRGLVLWDHGGAWDGGYGGDTQNGTVRPTSMTVADVKSAVTTLLGKSVRANSTSWPSTPA
;
A
#
# COMPACT_ATOMS: atom_id res chain seq x y z
N MET A 1 51.24 -2.21 62.35
CA MET A 1 51.76 -1.09 63.16
C MET A 1 52.17 0.02 62.19
N ARG A 2 51.80 1.27 62.51
CA ARG A 2 52.23 2.55 61.89
C ARG A 2 51.52 2.93 60.58
N THR A 3 50.45 3.74 60.58
CA THR A 3 50.30 5.20 60.85
C THR A 3 51.05 6.10 59.87
N PHE A 4 50.28 6.76 58.98
CA PHE A 4 50.22 8.20 58.62
C PHE A 4 51.53 8.97 58.26
N PRO A 5 51.51 10.18 57.63
CA PRO A 5 50.40 10.97 57.06
C PRO A 5 50.71 11.78 55.76
N ARG A 6 49.71 12.54 55.30
CA ARG A 6 49.74 13.94 54.79
C ARG A 6 50.50 14.30 53.50
N GLY A 7 49.78 14.99 52.60
CA GLY A 7 50.40 16.01 51.73
C GLY A 7 49.60 16.30 50.47
N ILE A 8 48.71 17.29 50.54
CA ILE A 8 48.02 17.90 49.39
C ILE A 8 49.02 18.81 48.66
N PHE A 9 49.19 18.65 47.35
CA PHE A 9 49.64 19.71 46.44
C PHE A 9 48.91 19.54 45.10
N GLY A 10 48.12 20.54 44.75
CA GLY A 10 47.32 20.56 43.52
C GLY A 10 48.16 20.86 42.28
N VAL A 11 47.73 20.32 41.15
CA VAL A 11 48.00 20.88 39.82
C VAL A 11 46.73 20.70 39.00
N PHE A 12 46.02 21.81 38.74
CA PHE A 12 44.91 21.86 37.79
C PHE A 12 45.53 21.89 36.38
N PHE A 13 45.56 20.74 35.70
CA PHE A 13 45.85 20.69 34.26
C PHE A 13 44.56 21.01 33.49
N LEU A 14 44.46 22.23 32.98
CA LEU A 14 43.45 22.60 31.99
C LEU A 14 43.82 21.96 30.65
N SER A 15 43.29 20.75 30.40
CA SER A 15 43.41 20.09 29.10
C SER A 15 42.48 20.76 28.09
N LEU A 16 43.05 21.58 27.20
CA LEU A 16 42.37 22.09 26.02
C LEU A 16 42.16 20.92 25.04
N ALA A 17 40.97 20.33 25.04
CA ALA A 17 40.57 19.33 24.06
C ALA A 17 40.35 20.02 22.70
N LEU A 18 41.35 19.94 21.82
CA LEU A 18 41.19 20.23 20.40
C LEU A 18 40.30 19.15 19.77
N PHE A 19 38.99 19.39 19.76
CA PHE A 19 38.07 18.61 18.93
C PHE A 19 38.33 19.00 17.47
N THR A 20 39.16 18.21 16.79
CA THR A 20 39.19 18.18 15.33
C THR A 20 37.82 17.71 14.85
N GLY A 21 36.98 18.64 14.41
CA GLY A 21 35.73 18.35 13.73
C GLY A 21 36.04 17.64 12.41
N ALA A 22 36.20 16.32 12.44
CA ALA A 22 36.12 15.48 11.27
C ALA A 22 34.67 15.61 10.77
N CYS A 23 34.49 16.34 9.68
CA CYS A 23 33.22 16.44 8.98
C CYS A 23 32.93 15.07 8.35
N THR A 24 32.31 14.18 9.11
CA THR A 24 31.64 13.01 8.54
C THR A 24 30.50 13.53 7.69
N ARG A 25 30.70 13.58 6.38
CA ARG A 25 29.59 13.68 5.42
C ARG A 25 28.70 12.46 5.66
N GLU A 26 27.55 12.67 6.28
CA GLU A 26 26.43 11.74 6.19
C GLU A 26 26.14 11.57 4.70
N SER A 27 26.50 10.40 4.17
CA SER A 27 26.05 9.98 2.86
C SER A 27 24.54 9.79 2.94
N SER A 28 23.79 10.83 2.59
CA SER A 28 22.37 10.68 2.27
C SER A 28 22.29 9.64 1.17
N LEU A 29 21.69 8.49 1.47
CA LEU A 29 21.31 7.50 0.46
C LEU A 29 20.60 8.26 -0.68
N PRO A 30 20.86 7.92 -1.95
CA PRO A 30 20.20 8.59 -3.07
C PRO A 30 18.70 8.53 -2.80
N SER A 31 18.05 9.70 -2.72
CA SER A 31 16.59 9.76 -2.64
C SER A 31 16.08 8.96 -3.82
N GLN A 32 15.43 7.83 -3.56
CA GLN A 32 14.84 7.02 -4.61
C GLN A 32 14.01 7.96 -5.47
N GLU A 33 14.42 8.16 -6.73
CA GLU A 33 13.79 9.17 -7.57
C GLU A 33 12.29 8.82 -7.64
N ARG A 34 11.48 9.77 -7.18
CA ARG A 34 10.03 9.61 -7.08
C ARG A 34 9.50 9.23 -8.46
N ALA A 35 8.78 8.10 -8.55
CA ALA A 35 8.17 7.65 -9.79
C ALA A 35 7.27 8.75 -10.39
N GLU A 36 7.14 8.82 -11.72
CA GLU A 36 6.21 9.76 -12.35
C GLU A 36 4.77 9.43 -11.96
N TRP A 37 4.39 8.15 -11.98
CA TRP A 37 3.06 7.67 -11.64
C TRP A 37 3.07 6.58 -10.57
N THR A 38 2.11 6.67 -9.66
CA THR A 38 1.61 5.52 -8.90
C THR A 38 0.15 5.36 -9.27
N ILE A 39 -0.20 4.21 -9.85
CA ILE A 39 -1.56 3.83 -10.22
C ILE A 39 -2.04 2.83 -9.18
N PHE A 40 -3.18 3.10 -8.57
CA PHE A 40 -3.85 2.17 -7.66
C PHE A 40 -5.07 1.58 -8.36
N VAL A 41 -5.12 0.26 -8.45
CA VAL A 41 -6.24 -0.52 -8.99
C VAL A 41 -7.00 -1.09 -7.80
N TYR A 42 -8.28 -0.74 -7.71
CA TYR A 42 -9.22 -1.26 -6.75
C TYR A 42 -10.04 -2.34 -7.45
N GLY A 43 -9.57 -3.59 -7.36
CA GLY A 43 -10.11 -4.76 -8.02
C GLY A 43 -11.21 -5.40 -7.18
N HIS A 44 -12.44 -4.99 -7.42
CA HIS A 44 -13.59 -5.52 -6.72
C HIS A 44 -14.15 -6.70 -7.49
N ALA A 45 -13.92 -7.92 -7.00
CA ALA A 45 -14.20 -9.13 -7.76
C ALA A 45 -14.87 -10.23 -6.94
N ASP A 46 -15.35 -9.93 -5.72
CA ASP A 46 -16.06 -10.85 -4.83
C ASP A 46 -17.52 -11.07 -5.27
N HIS A 47 -17.63 -11.64 -6.47
CA HIS A 47 -18.83 -12.12 -7.13
C HIS A 47 -18.44 -12.83 -8.45
N ASN A 48 -19.34 -12.85 -9.43
CA ASN A 48 -19.18 -13.53 -10.71
C ASN A 48 -18.07 -13.00 -11.65
N LEU A 49 -17.27 -12.01 -11.23
CA LEU A 49 -16.15 -11.47 -12.03
C LEU A 49 -14.76 -11.90 -11.53
N SER A 50 -14.66 -12.77 -10.51
CA SER A 50 -13.37 -13.25 -9.99
C SER A 50 -12.41 -13.74 -11.08
N ASN A 51 -12.89 -14.54 -12.04
CA ASN A 51 -12.04 -15.02 -13.13
C ASN A 51 -11.62 -13.91 -14.10
N SER A 52 -12.49 -12.94 -14.37
CA SER A 52 -12.16 -11.79 -15.20
C SER A 52 -11.07 -10.94 -14.56
N MET A 53 -11.13 -10.72 -13.24
CA MET A 53 -10.09 -10.00 -12.50
C MET A 53 -8.77 -10.76 -12.50
N LEU A 54 -8.78 -12.10 -12.41
CA LEU A 54 -7.56 -12.89 -12.54
C LEU A 54 -6.92 -12.74 -13.93
N ILE A 55 -7.72 -12.74 -15.00
CA ILE A 55 -7.24 -12.51 -16.37
C ILE A 55 -6.61 -11.11 -16.46
N ASP A 56 -7.30 -10.08 -16.00
CA ASP A 56 -6.80 -8.70 -16.05
C ASP A 56 -5.55 -8.50 -15.17
N LEU A 57 -5.42 -9.23 -14.05
CA LEU A 57 -4.18 -9.27 -13.27
C LEU A 57 -3.01 -9.83 -14.11
N ARG A 58 -3.22 -10.89 -14.88
CA ARG A 58 -2.19 -11.44 -15.78
C ARG A 58 -1.86 -10.48 -16.92
N GLU A 59 -2.83 -9.74 -17.44
CA GLU A 59 -2.58 -8.70 -18.43
C GLU A 59 -1.75 -7.54 -17.84
N MET A 60 -2.07 -7.10 -16.62
CA MET A 60 -1.28 -6.11 -15.90
C MET A 60 0.15 -6.59 -15.67
N GLU A 61 0.34 -7.84 -15.25
CA GLU A 61 1.66 -8.45 -15.09
C GLU A 61 2.44 -8.50 -16.40
N ALA A 62 1.79 -8.83 -17.52
CA ALA A 62 2.43 -8.93 -18.84
C ALA A 62 2.87 -7.57 -19.41
N ALA A 63 2.38 -6.45 -18.85
CA ALA A 63 2.75 -5.12 -19.31
C ALA A 63 4.27 -4.86 -19.15
N ASN A 64 4.83 -4.11 -20.10
CA ASN A 64 6.20 -3.61 -19.98
C ASN A 64 6.21 -2.31 -19.18
N LEU A 65 6.54 -2.41 -17.88
CA LEU A 65 6.59 -1.26 -16.98
C LEU A 65 8.01 -0.69 -16.90
N SER A 66 8.10 0.64 -16.92
CA SER A 66 9.35 1.34 -16.58
C SER A 66 9.38 1.66 -15.09
N SER A 67 10.56 1.98 -14.55
CA SER A 67 10.71 2.43 -13.16
C SER A 67 9.96 3.74 -12.83
N GLN A 68 9.45 4.45 -13.84
CA GLN A 68 8.67 5.69 -13.69
C GLN A 68 7.19 5.42 -13.42
N VAL A 69 6.72 4.17 -13.51
CA VAL A 69 5.33 3.80 -13.24
C VAL A 69 5.31 2.68 -12.21
N ARG A 70 4.57 2.88 -11.13
CA ARG A 70 4.22 1.84 -10.17
C ARG A 70 2.75 1.54 -10.26
N VAL A 71 2.39 0.26 -10.25
CA VAL A 71 1.00 -0.20 -10.24
C VAL A 71 0.81 -1.06 -9.00
N ILE A 72 -0.16 -0.67 -8.17
CA ILE A 72 -0.56 -1.37 -6.95
C ILE A 72 -2.00 -1.82 -7.15
N ALA A 73 -2.30 -3.10 -6.98
CA ALA A 73 -3.64 -3.64 -7.11
C ALA A 73 -4.09 -4.24 -5.78
N ALA A 74 -5.13 -3.70 -5.15
CA ALA A 74 -5.84 -4.37 -4.07
C ALA A 74 -7.02 -5.12 -4.67
N ILE A 75 -7.08 -6.43 -4.46
CA ILE A 75 -8.07 -7.30 -5.09
C ILE A 75 -8.78 -8.11 -4.02
N ASP A 76 -10.10 -8.15 -4.13
CA ASP A 76 -10.99 -8.97 -3.31
C ASP A 76 -11.71 -9.95 -4.22
N TYR A 77 -11.47 -11.24 -4.04
CA TYR A 77 -12.02 -12.31 -4.86
C TYR A 77 -13.09 -13.08 -4.09
N ASP A 78 -13.99 -13.74 -4.82
CA ASP A 78 -14.91 -14.70 -4.22
C ASP A 78 -14.16 -16.02 -3.98
N SER A 79 -13.65 -16.17 -2.76
CA SER A 79 -12.92 -17.35 -2.28
C SER A 79 -13.79 -18.61 -2.23
N SER A 80 -15.12 -18.49 -2.33
CA SER A 80 -16.01 -19.65 -2.47
C SER A 80 -15.97 -20.27 -3.88
N GLN A 81 -15.42 -19.55 -4.87
CA GLN A 81 -15.31 -20.02 -6.25
C GLN A 81 -13.98 -20.74 -6.50
N ASP A 82 -14.02 -21.76 -7.34
CA ASP A 82 -12.82 -22.43 -7.85
C ASP A 82 -12.15 -21.59 -8.94
N ILE A 83 -10.81 -21.57 -8.98
CA ILE A 83 -10.07 -20.97 -10.08
C ILE A 83 -10.18 -21.90 -11.29
N PRO A 84 -10.75 -21.45 -12.44
CA PRO A 84 -10.95 -22.30 -13.60
C PRO A 84 -9.65 -22.97 -14.08
N GLY A 85 -9.73 -24.29 -14.29
CA GLY A 85 -8.59 -25.09 -14.75
C GLY A 85 -7.58 -25.46 -13.65
N THR A 86 -7.90 -25.21 -12.38
CA THR A 86 -7.08 -25.62 -11.23
C THR A 86 -7.89 -26.48 -10.26
N THR A 87 -7.24 -26.97 -9.20
CA THR A 87 -7.90 -27.67 -8.07
C THR A 87 -8.07 -26.78 -6.84
N GLY A 88 -7.84 -25.47 -6.96
CA GLY A 88 -7.84 -24.54 -5.83
C GLY A 88 -8.84 -23.39 -6.02
N ASN A 89 -9.18 -22.75 -4.91
CA ASN A 89 -10.04 -21.59 -4.85
C ASN A 89 -9.26 -20.28 -4.96
N TYR A 90 -9.96 -19.18 -5.21
CA TYR A 90 -9.39 -17.84 -5.07
C TYR A 90 -8.92 -17.60 -3.62
N PRO A 91 -7.92 -16.72 -3.40
CA PRO A 91 -7.48 -16.40 -2.04
C PRO A 91 -8.62 -15.80 -1.22
N ASP A 92 -8.67 -16.16 0.06
CA ASP A 92 -9.58 -15.59 1.05
C ASP A 92 -9.11 -14.20 1.49
N GLY A 93 -10.07 -13.27 1.57
CA GLY A 93 -9.86 -11.86 1.88
C GLY A 93 -9.11 -11.07 0.82
N THR A 94 -8.77 -9.83 1.18
CA THR A 94 -8.16 -8.89 0.25
C THR A 94 -6.65 -9.13 0.11
N VAL A 95 -6.17 -9.26 -1.13
CA VAL A 95 -4.75 -9.38 -1.46
C VAL A 95 -4.27 -8.14 -2.20
N VAL A 96 -3.15 -7.57 -1.75
CA VAL A 96 -2.53 -6.40 -2.38
C VAL A 96 -1.24 -6.78 -3.08
N TYR A 97 -1.19 -6.49 -4.38
CA TYR A 97 -0.08 -6.77 -5.27
C TYR A 97 0.66 -5.50 -5.67
N GLU A 98 1.99 -5.54 -5.74
CA GLU A 98 2.77 -4.64 -6.60
C GLU A 98 3.03 -5.35 -7.93
N ILE A 99 2.59 -4.74 -9.03
CA ILE A 99 2.84 -5.26 -10.37
C ILE A 99 4.23 -4.80 -10.81
N LEU A 100 5.09 -5.77 -11.14
CA LEU A 100 6.48 -5.52 -11.52
C LEU A 100 6.63 -5.43 -13.05
N GLY A 101 5.65 -5.93 -13.80
CA GLY A 101 5.72 -6.08 -15.25
C GLY A 101 6.47 -7.35 -15.65
N GLY A 102 6.59 -7.59 -16.95
CA GLY A 102 7.35 -8.76 -17.47
C GLY A 102 6.81 -10.12 -17.03
N GLY A 103 5.51 -10.20 -16.74
CA GLY A 103 4.82 -11.39 -16.24
C GLY A 103 4.95 -11.59 -14.72
N GLN A 104 5.30 -10.55 -13.95
CA GLN A 104 5.54 -10.66 -12.52
C GLN A 104 4.76 -9.65 -11.69
N SER A 105 4.30 -10.11 -10.54
CA SER A 105 3.83 -9.30 -9.42
C SER A 105 4.38 -9.88 -8.11
N ARG A 106 4.23 -9.13 -7.01
CA ARG A 106 4.47 -9.65 -5.66
C ARG A 106 3.35 -9.21 -4.72
N VAL A 107 2.97 -10.10 -3.80
CA VAL A 107 2.08 -9.75 -2.69
C VAL A 107 2.84 -8.86 -1.71
N ILE A 108 2.29 -7.68 -1.43
CA ILE A 108 2.85 -6.71 -0.49
C ILE A 108 2.02 -6.59 0.79
N ALA A 109 0.78 -7.08 0.79
CA ALA A 109 -0.08 -7.18 1.97
C ALA A 109 -1.26 -8.13 1.72
N THR A 110 -1.82 -8.63 2.82
CA THR A 110 -3.09 -9.37 2.86
C THR A 110 -3.93 -8.86 4.03
N TYR A 111 -5.24 -8.89 3.88
CA TYR A 111 -6.20 -8.55 4.93
C TYR A 111 -7.25 -9.66 5.03
N PRO A 112 -7.92 -9.79 6.18
CA PRO A 112 -9.21 -10.47 6.21
C PRO A 112 -10.18 -9.82 5.20
N GLU A 113 -11.26 -10.52 4.88
CA GLU A 113 -12.39 -10.00 4.11
C GLU A 113 -12.69 -8.53 4.42
N GLN A 114 -12.76 -7.71 3.37
CA GLN A 114 -13.13 -6.30 3.48
C GLN A 114 -14.29 -6.03 2.56
N ASN A 115 -15.29 -5.28 3.02
CA ASN A 115 -16.37 -4.86 2.14
C ASN A 115 -15.86 -3.81 1.14
N PHE A 116 -15.71 -4.19 -0.11
CA PHE A 116 -15.23 -3.32 -1.18
C PHE A 116 -16.29 -2.32 -1.68
N ASP A 117 -17.56 -2.50 -1.30
CA ASP A 117 -18.62 -1.47 -1.41
C ASP A 117 -18.51 -0.37 -0.33
N ASP A 118 -17.65 -0.53 0.71
CA ASP A 118 -17.39 0.55 1.69
C ASP A 118 -16.37 1.55 1.15
N VAL A 119 -16.84 2.78 0.91
CA VAL A 119 -16.03 3.92 0.46
C VAL A 119 -14.79 4.17 1.34
N ASN A 120 -14.85 3.86 2.64
CA ASN A 120 -13.72 4.05 3.55
C ASN A 120 -12.62 3.02 3.33
N VAL A 121 -12.97 1.79 2.96
CA VAL A 121 -12.01 0.73 2.60
C VAL A 121 -11.22 1.17 1.37
N MET A 122 -11.90 1.64 0.33
CA MET A 122 -11.27 2.17 -0.88
C MET A 122 -10.33 3.35 -0.58
N VAL A 123 -10.78 4.31 0.23
CA VAL A 123 -9.96 5.47 0.61
C VAL A 123 -8.73 5.04 1.40
N ASP A 124 -8.88 4.16 2.38
CA ASP A 124 -7.77 3.69 3.22
C ASP A 124 -6.70 2.96 2.40
N LEU A 125 -7.10 1.98 1.58
CA LEU A 125 -6.17 1.21 0.75
C LEU A 125 -5.46 2.09 -0.29
N ALA A 126 -6.18 2.99 -0.96
CA ALA A 126 -5.59 3.93 -1.91
C ALA A 126 -4.62 4.91 -1.22
N GLN A 127 -4.98 5.44 -0.04
CA GLN A 127 -4.09 6.31 0.74
C GLN A 127 -2.81 5.59 1.15
N LYS A 128 -2.90 4.35 1.64
CA LYS A 128 -1.73 3.54 1.99
C LYS A 128 -0.83 3.31 0.78
N ALA A 129 -1.39 2.98 -0.38
CA ALA A 129 -0.62 2.82 -1.62
C ALA A 129 0.10 4.12 -2.02
N PHE A 130 -0.61 5.26 -2.05
CA PHE A 130 -0.01 6.54 -2.43
C PHE A 130 0.99 7.11 -1.43
N ASN A 131 0.90 6.71 -0.15
CA ASN A 131 1.83 7.11 0.89
C ASN A 131 3.10 6.24 0.87
N GLN A 132 2.97 4.93 0.70
CA GLN A 132 4.11 4.02 0.62
C GLN A 132 4.88 4.16 -0.69
N PHE A 133 4.18 4.41 -1.79
CA PHE A 133 4.75 4.57 -3.12
C PHE A 133 4.53 6.00 -3.62
N PRO A 134 5.27 6.98 -3.08
CA PRO A 134 5.12 8.37 -3.49
C PRO A 134 5.52 8.56 -4.95
N SER A 135 4.70 9.33 -5.68
CA SER A 135 4.88 9.66 -7.09
C SER A 135 4.58 11.14 -7.35
N LYS A 136 4.87 11.64 -8.57
CA LYS A 136 4.47 12.99 -9.00
C LYS A 136 2.98 13.05 -9.36
N ARG A 137 2.43 11.94 -9.86
CA ARG A 137 1.04 11.81 -10.30
C ARG A 137 0.41 10.54 -9.74
N ARG A 138 -0.90 10.57 -9.52
CA ARG A 138 -1.67 9.45 -8.98
C ARG A 138 -2.74 9.04 -9.99
N GLY A 139 -2.87 7.75 -10.23
CA GLY A 139 -3.99 7.15 -10.96
C GLY A 139 -4.82 6.30 -10.02
N LEU A 140 -6.15 6.31 -10.22
CA LEU A 140 -7.08 5.41 -9.56
C LEU A 140 -7.88 4.70 -10.64
N VAL A 141 -7.88 3.37 -10.61
CA VAL A 141 -8.70 2.52 -11.48
C VAL A 141 -9.69 1.81 -10.57
N LEU A 142 -10.98 2.02 -10.83
CA LEU A 142 -12.07 1.29 -10.20
C LEU A 142 -12.46 0.17 -11.16
N TRP A 143 -12.21 -1.07 -10.75
CA TRP A 143 -12.45 -2.24 -11.58
C TRP A 143 -13.57 -3.05 -10.95
N ASP A 144 -14.70 -3.11 -11.66
CA ASP A 144 -15.88 -3.93 -11.35
C ASP A 144 -16.93 -3.77 -12.48
N HIS A 145 -18.09 -4.39 -12.31
CA HIS A 145 -19.38 -3.93 -12.82
C HIS A 145 -19.61 -2.43 -12.57
N GLY A 146 -20.43 -1.84 -13.43
CA GLY A 146 -20.89 -0.48 -13.29
C GLY A 146 -22.35 -0.34 -13.70
N GLY A 147 -23.13 0.32 -12.87
CA GLY A 147 -24.48 0.79 -13.18
C GLY A 147 -24.52 2.28 -13.55
N ALA A 148 -23.35 2.90 -13.73
CA ALA A 148 -23.17 4.31 -14.07
C ALA A 148 -23.86 5.25 -13.06
N TRP A 149 -24.61 6.25 -13.52
CA TRP A 149 -25.18 7.30 -12.65
C TRP A 149 -26.20 6.78 -11.64
N ASP A 150 -27.08 5.87 -12.06
CA ASP A 150 -28.19 5.40 -11.23
C ASP A 150 -27.86 4.12 -10.46
N GLY A 151 -27.00 3.27 -11.02
CA GLY A 151 -26.63 1.98 -10.42
C GLY A 151 -25.26 1.96 -9.74
N GLY A 152 -24.47 3.03 -9.82
CA GLY A 152 -23.20 3.14 -9.10
C GLY A 152 -22.08 2.25 -9.63
N TYR A 153 -21.13 1.96 -8.76
CA TYR A 153 -19.98 1.07 -8.95
C TYR A 153 -20.00 0.05 -7.82
N GLY A 154 -19.73 -1.23 -8.07
CA GLY A 154 -19.73 -2.21 -6.99
C GLY A 154 -20.77 -3.31 -7.15
N GLY A 155 -20.92 -4.10 -6.09
CA GLY A 155 -21.51 -5.42 -6.15
C GLY A 155 -20.87 -6.46 -5.22
N ASP A 156 -20.39 -6.08 -4.03
CA ASP A 156 -19.70 -6.99 -3.10
C ASP A 156 -20.66 -8.01 -2.49
N THR A 157 -20.49 -9.28 -2.82
CA THR A 157 -21.36 -10.33 -2.26
C THR A 157 -20.85 -10.95 -0.98
N GLN A 158 -19.65 -10.59 -0.50
CA GLN A 158 -18.95 -11.20 0.63
C GLN A 158 -18.99 -12.73 0.55
N ASN A 159 -18.40 -13.30 -0.49
CA ASN A 159 -18.44 -14.73 -0.81
C ASN A 159 -19.89 -15.27 -0.88
N GLY A 160 -20.82 -14.47 -1.43
CA GLY A 160 -22.25 -14.78 -1.50
C GLY A 160 -23.02 -14.72 -0.17
N THR A 161 -22.43 -14.19 0.90
CA THR A 161 -23.06 -14.12 2.23
C THR A 161 -23.94 -12.90 2.45
N VAL A 162 -23.81 -11.85 1.63
CA VAL A 162 -24.61 -10.62 1.73
C VAL A 162 -25.24 -10.20 0.42
N ARG A 163 -26.22 -9.29 0.50
CA ARG A 163 -26.72 -8.57 -0.66
C ARG A 163 -25.92 -7.27 -0.81
N PRO A 164 -25.22 -7.05 -1.94
CA PRO A 164 -24.38 -5.89 -2.12
C PRO A 164 -25.14 -4.57 -2.08
N THR A 165 -24.42 -3.50 -1.74
CA THR A 165 -24.89 -2.12 -1.86
C THR A 165 -23.82 -1.30 -2.55
N SER A 166 -23.89 -1.26 -3.89
CA SER A 166 -22.93 -0.55 -4.73
C SER A 166 -22.66 0.88 -4.25
N MET A 167 -21.41 1.31 -4.35
CA MET A 167 -21.01 2.70 -4.14
C MET A 167 -21.71 3.62 -5.14
N THR A 168 -22.37 4.66 -4.67
CA THR A 168 -22.98 5.65 -5.55
C THR A 168 -21.91 6.53 -6.21
N VAL A 169 -22.26 7.23 -7.28
CA VAL A 169 -21.37 8.26 -7.87
C VAL A 169 -21.00 9.35 -6.83
N ALA A 170 -21.89 9.63 -5.87
CA ALA A 170 -21.60 10.57 -4.79
C ALA A 170 -20.54 10.04 -3.83
N ASP A 171 -20.57 8.74 -3.52
CA ASP A 171 -19.56 8.08 -2.68
C ASP A 171 -18.19 8.08 -3.37
N VAL A 172 -18.16 7.69 -4.65
CA VAL A 172 -16.92 7.73 -5.46
C VAL A 172 -16.37 9.16 -5.54
N LYS A 173 -17.23 10.16 -5.75
CA LYS A 173 -16.82 11.58 -5.73
C LYS A 173 -16.23 11.98 -4.37
N SER A 174 -16.86 11.55 -3.27
CA SER A 174 -16.40 11.83 -1.90
C SER A 174 -15.01 11.23 -1.65
N ALA A 175 -14.80 9.97 -2.06
CA ALA A 175 -13.51 9.30 -1.94
C ALA A 175 -12.42 9.98 -2.76
N VAL A 176 -12.68 10.27 -4.04
CA VAL A 176 -11.70 10.96 -4.89
C VAL A 176 -11.37 12.35 -4.34
N THR A 177 -12.37 13.08 -3.83
CA THR A 177 -12.14 14.37 -3.17
C THR A 177 -11.24 14.22 -1.94
N THR A 178 -11.47 13.19 -1.13
CA THR A 178 -10.64 12.87 0.03
C THR A 178 -9.20 12.53 -0.37
N LEU A 179 -9.01 11.76 -1.46
CA LEU A 179 -7.69 11.38 -1.98
C LEU A 179 -6.91 12.54 -2.61
N LEU A 180 -7.61 13.56 -3.13
CA LEU A 180 -7.04 14.80 -3.66
C LEU A 180 -6.73 15.83 -2.57
N GLY A 181 -7.40 15.75 -1.41
CA GLY A 181 -7.18 16.63 -0.28
C GLY A 181 -5.73 16.59 0.19
N LYS A 182 -5.06 17.75 0.23
CA LYS A 182 -3.75 17.87 0.88
C LYS A 182 -3.95 17.64 2.38
N SER A 183 -3.53 16.47 2.86
CA SER A 183 -3.38 16.13 4.28
C SER A 183 -4.66 15.65 4.98
N VAL A 184 -5.15 14.47 4.64
CA VAL A 184 -5.61 13.58 5.72
C VAL A 184 -4.34 13.13 6.42
N ARG A 185 -4.18 13.48 7.70
CA ARG A 185 -3.01 13.06 8.49
C ARG A 185 -2.93 11.55 8.36
N ALA A 186 -1.80 11.05 7.87
CA ALA A 186 -1.51 9.64 7.85
C ALA A 186 -1.68 9.13 9.29
N ASN A 187 -2.81 8.49 9.58
CA ASN A 187 -2.86 7.63 10.73
C ASN A 187 -1.98 6.44 10.32
N SER A 188 -0.76 6.47 10.82
CA SER A 188 0.37 5.67 10.36
C SER A 188 0.13 4.20 10.63
N THR A 189 -0.55 3.53 9.72
CA THR A 189 -0.40 2.09 9.55
C THR A 189 0.11 1.89 8.15
N SER A 190 1.45 1.83 8.04
CA SER A 190 2.08 1.07 6.98
C SER A 190 1.40 -0.29 6.88
N TRP A 191 1.30 -0.84 5.67
CA TRP A 191 0.77 -2.19 5.47
C TRP A 191 1.36 -3.17 6.50
N PRO A 192 0.58 -4.14 6.99
CA PRO A 192 1.15 -5.23 7.76
C PRO A 192 2.29 -5.85 6.94
N SER A 193 3.47 -5.97 7.55
CA SER A 193 4.58 -6.67 6.90
C SER A 193 4.16 -8.12 6.66
N THR A 194 4.36 -8.62 5.45
CA THR A 194 4.17 -10.04 5.16
C THR A 194 5.08 -10.86 6.09
N PRO A 195 4.57 -11.94 6.72
CA PRO A 195 5.44 -12.93 7.33
C PRO A 195 6.37 -13.48 6.24
N ALA A 196 7.67 -13.54 6.56
CA ALA A 196 8.67 -14.15 5.70
C ALA A 196 8.42 -15.65 5.49
#